data_AF-A0A9E2WT09-F1
#
_entry.id   AF-A0A9E2WT09-F1
#
_cell.length_a   1.000
_cell.length_b   1.000
_cell.length_c   1.000
_cell.angle_alpha   90.00
_cell.angle_beta   90.00
_cell.angle_gamma   90.00
#
_symmetry.space_group_name_H-M   'P 1'
#
loop_
_entity.id
_entity.type
_entity.pdbx_description
1 polymer ?
#
loop_
_entity_poly.entity_id
_entity_poly.type
_entity_poly.pdbx_seq_one_letter_code
_entity_poly.pdbx_strand_id
1 'polypeptide(L)'
;MKKGFVTGLLLLCLALFPVCHSLAQNIYLEGTVFNKQNNTPVNLAHVRVGNIVTYTNKKGQFTIRIPENGAKYLEIFHMGYDVHLASIQSEKPYYIPLVPVKPSHSTESLSGEEIMMRVFNKFHLNYEIRNQFMLSYYREVVEKDNQEIQYIAEGILELMLSSNVQESPSLVRPVKTRVKTLNTVDHEGVDIKSGHATEMVESSIWHERSFLREKNRWNYNYNLVGTEIHRNEKIHIIDFAPKNKKGYLAGRIYVDGYSDAIIRLEYTIFENLEFETEVWIEEFQHHDLIYYLLRASFEGVWQEGGSKYTFRSLVVNTEVIPNRADKDVRGFQLGNDFTFPITNHGEFTDEFWGDYNYIRLTDNELTQLK
;
A
#
# COMPACT_ATOMS: atom_id res chain seq x y z
N MET A 1 -53.66 16.27 -47.01
CA MET A 1 -52.36 15.55 -46.94
C MET A 1 -51.21 16.53 -47.01
N LYS A 2 -50.64 16.95 -45.87
CA LYS A 2 -49.30 17.57 -45.79
C LYS A 2 -48.71 17.20 -44.42
N LYS A 3 -47.97 16.09 -44.38
CA LYS A 3 -47.04 15.73 -43.30
C LYS A 3 -45.69 15.53 -43.98
N GLY A 4 -44.73 16.39 -43.70
CA GLY A 4 -43.41 16.28 -44.29
C GLY A 4 -42.63 17.58 -44.23
N PHE A 5 -42.41 18.12 -43.03
CA PHE A 5 -41.42 19.19 -42.84
C PHE A 5 -40.77 19.22 -41.45
N VAL A 6 -41.06 18.27 -40.55
CA VAL A 6 -40.55 18.29 -39.17
C VAL A 6 -39.42 17.27 -38.94
N THR A 7 -39.19 16.33 -39.85
CA THR A 7 -38.16 15.28 -39.68
C THR A 7 -36.75 15.67 -40.13
N GLY A 8 -36.59 16.78 -40.88
CA GLY A 8 -35.27 17.21 -41.36
C GLY A 8 -34.43 18.01 -40.36
N LEU A 9 -35.05 18.66 -39.37
CA LEU A 9 -34.34 19.54 -38.44
C LEU A 9 -33.87 18.82 -37.16
N LEU A 10 -34.48 17.68 -36.82
CA LEU A 10 -34.10 16.91 -35.63
C LEU A 10 -32.85 16.04 -35.84
N LEU A 11 -32.55 15.67 -37.09
CA LEU A 11 -31.38 14.86 -37.45
C LEU A 11 -30.09 15.69 -37.61
N LEU A 12 -30.19 17.00 -37.79
CA LEU A 12 -29.01 17.88 -37.91
C LEU A 12 -28.46 18.34 -36.55
N CYS A 13 -29.30 18.36 -35.50
CA CYS A 13 -28.88 18.76 -34.14
C CYS A 13 -28.20 17.63 -33.35
N LEU A 14 -28.25 16.37 -33.80
CA LEU A 14 -27.56 15.23 -33.17
C LEU A 14 -26.12 15.03 -33.70
N ALA A 15 -25.70 15.77 -34.73
CA ALA A 15 -24.38 15.65 -35.35
C ALA A 15 -23.36 16.71 -34.88
N LEU A 16 -23.71 17.57 -33.92
CA LEU A 16 -22.89 18.71 -33.48
C LEU A 16 -22.53 18.71 -31.98
N PHE A 17 -22.56 17.54 -31.32
CA PHE A 17 -21.74 17.35 -30.13
C PHE A 17 -20.45 16.65 -30.55
N PRO A 18 -19.37 17.38 -30.89
CA PRO A 18 -18.06 16.79 -30.73
C PRO A 18 -17.92 16.57 -29.23
N VAL A 19 -18.19 15.35 -28.80
CA VAL A 19 -17.70 14.88 -27.51
C VAL A 19 -16.19 14.84 -27.68
N CYS A 20 -15.53 15.96 -27.44
CA CYS A 20 -14.10 16.02 -27.21
C CYS A 20 -13.83 15.24 -25.92
N HIS A 21 -13.83 13.91 -26.01
CA HIS A 21 -12.93 13.14 -25.18
C HIS A 21 -11.54 13.53 -25.68
N SER A 22 -10.94 14.53 -25.04
CA SER A 22 -9.49 14.67 -25.04
C SER A 22 -8.97 13.32 -24.57
N LEU A 23 -8.48 12.50 -25.49
CA LEU A 23 -7.63 11.36 -25.15
C LEU A 23 -6.39 12.00 -24.52
N ALA A 24 -6.41 12.20 -23.21
CA ALA A 24 -5.23 12.62 -22.48
C ALA A 24 -4.17 11.55 -22.77
N GLN A 25 -3.11 11.93 -23.47
CA GLN A 25 -1.99 11.01 -23.65
C GLN A 25 -1.39 10.78 -22.27
N ASN A 26 -1.02 9.54 -21.99
CA ASN A 26 -0.31 9.21 -20.76
C ASN A 26 1.18 9.20 -21.04
N ILE A 27 1.97 9.70 -20.09
CA ILE A 27 3.42 9.60 -20.12
C ILE A 27 3.90 8.65 -19.03
N TYR A 28 4.97 7.90 -19.33
CA TYR A 28 5.66 7.03 -18.38
C TYR A 28 6.89 7.74 -17.84
N LEU A 29 6.98 7.91 -16.53
CA LEU A 29 8.19 8.38 -15.86
C LEU A 29 8.88 7.19 -15.23
N GLU A 30 10.18 7.03 -15.53
CA GLU A 30 10.99 5.94 -15.00
C GLU A 30 12.18 6.50 -14.24
N GLY A 31 12.58 5.85 -13.17
CA GLY A 31 13.76 6.27 -12.43
C GLY A 31 14.23 5.28 -11.40
N THR A 32 15.32 5.65 -10.73
CA THR A 32 15.93 4.89 -9.64
C THR A 32 16.13 5.79 -8.43
N VAL A 33 15.69 5.32 -7.27
CA VAL A 33 15.81 5.98 -5.97
C VAL A 33 16.87 5.25 -5.14
N PHE A 34 17.81 6.00 -4.59
CA PHE A 34 18.92 5.45 -3.82
C PHE A 34 19.25 6.34 -2.62
N ASN A 35 19.82 5.74 -1.59
CA ASN A 35 20.30 6.44 -0.41
C ASN A 35 21.56 7.23 -0.78
N LYS A 36 21.52 8.55 -0.56
CA LYS A 36 22.61 9.48 -0.92
C LYS A 36 23.93 9.18 -0.22
N GLN A 37 23.91 8.57 0.97
CA GLN A 37 25.11 8.36 1.78
C GLN A 37 25.91 7.13 1.34
N ASN A 38 25.24 6.05 0.94
CA ASN A 38 25.88 4.76 0.67
C ASN A 38 25.54 4.19 -0.73
N ASN A 39 24.75 4.92 -1.54
CA ASN A 39 24.26 4.53 -2.86
C ASN A 39 23.47 3.21 -2.89
N THR A 40 22.96 2.74 -1.75
CA THR A 40 22.11 1.55 -1.74
C THR A 40 20.71 1.89 -2.26
N PRO A 41 20.06 1.00 -3.02
CA PRO A 41 18.69 1.22 -3.46
C PRO A 41 17.73 1.45 -2.29
N VAL A 42 16.77 2.36 -2.47
CA VAL A 42 15.66 2.52 -1.51
C VAL A 42 14.48 1.71 -2.02
N ASN A 43 14.21 0.59 -1.36
CA ASN A 43 13.06 -0.28 -1.67
C ASN A 43 11.76 0.36 -1.16
N LEU A 44 10.68 0.20 -1.92
CA LEU A 44 9.34 0.69 -1.60
C LEU A 44 9.28 2.17 -1.18
N ALA A 45 10.12 3.01 -1.80
CA ALA A 45 9.93 4.46 -1.76
C ALA A 45 8.67 4.82 -2.53
N HIS A 46 7.85 5.67 -1.92
CA HIS A 46 6.64 6.20 -2.54
C HIS A 46 7.05 7.15 -3.66
N VAL A 47 6.42 7.00 -4.82
CA VAL A 47 6.62 7.86 -5.97
C VAL A 47 5.25 8.37 -6.38
N ARG A 48 5.03 9.67 -6.23
CA ARG A 48 3.70 10.28 -6.33
C ARG A 48 3.66 11.45 -7.30
N VAL A 49 2.56 11.54 -8.04
CA VAL A 49 2.17 12.69 -8.85
C VAL A 49 0.68 12.94 -8.65
N GLY A 50 0.33 13.98 -7.88
CA GLY A 50 -1.06 14.22 -7.49
C GLY A 50 -1.61 13.03 -6.68
N ASN A 51 -2.69 12.42 -7.18
CA ASN A 51 -3.32 11.23 -6.56
C ASN A 51 -2.81 9.90 -7.12
N ILE A 52 -1.92 9.93 -8.12
CA ILE A 52 -1.37 8.73 -8.75
C ILE A 52 -0.09 8.34 -8.02
N VAL A 53 0.00 7.08 -7.62
CA VAL A 53 1.11 6.56 -6.81
C VAL A 53 1.66 5.27 -7.42
N THR A 54 2.98 5.13 -7.35
CA THR A 54 3.68 3.85 -7.51
C THR A 54 4.78 3.74 -6.44
N TYR A 55 5.49 2.62 -6.44
CA TYR A 55 6.57 2.36 -5.50
C TYR A 55 7.80 1.83 -6.21
N THR A 56 8.96 2.09 -5.62
CA THR A 56 10.20 1.48 -6.09
C THR A 56 10.28 0.00 -5.74
N ASN A 57 10.91 -0.78 -6.60
CA ASN A 57 11.20 -2.18 -6.35
C ASN A 57 12.46 -2.38 -5.49
N LYS A 58 12.90 -3.63 -5.30
CA LYS A 58 14.10 -3.98 -4.50
C LYS A 58 15.42 -3.40 -5.02
N LYS A 59 15.44 -2.91 -6.26
CA LYS A 59 16.57 -2.19 -6.88
C LYS A 59 16.36 -0.68 -6.93
N GLY A 60 15.34 -0.16 -6.23
CA GLY A 60 15.03 1.26 -6.18
C GLY A 60 14.38 1.78 -7.46
N GLN A 61 14.07 0.91 -8.42
CA GLN A 61 13.54 1.31 -9.73
C GLN A 61 12.03 1.47 -9.66
N PHE A 62 11.50 2.47 -10.36
CA PHE A 62 10.06 2.69 -10.48
C PHE A 62 9.67 3.00 -11.93
N THR A 63 8.39 2.75 -12.23
CA THR A 63 7.70 3.30 -13.39
C THR A 63 6.35 3.83 -12.92
N ILE A 64 6.04 5.08 -13.27
CA ILE A 64 4.75 5.70 -12.98
C ILE A 64 4.15 6.24 -14.25
N ARG A 65 2.89 5.89 -14.49
CA ARG A 65 2.09 6.36 -15.60
C ARG A 65 1.17 7.47 -15.12
N ILE A 66 1.27 8.63 -15.76
CA ILE A 66 0.47 9.81 -15.43
C ILE A 66 -0.15 10.42 -16.69
N PRO A 67 -1.30 11.10 -16.59
CA PRO A 67 -1.80 11.94 -17.66
C PRO A 67 -0.77 13.04 -18.00
N GLU A 68 -0.59 13.33 -19.28
CA GLU A 68 0.37 14.34 -19.79
C GLU A 68 0.05 15.77 -19.29
N ASN A 69 -1.14 16.00 -18.73
CA ASN A 69 -1.63 17.33 -18.39
C ASN A 69 -1.46 17.70 -16.90
N GLY A 70 -0.71 18.79 -16.66
CA GLY A 70 -0.83 19.62 -15.45
C GLY A 70 0.07 19.26 -14.27
N ALA A 71 0.62 18.05 -14.21
CA ALA A 71 1.54 17.65 -13.16
C ALA A 71 2.93 18.30 -13.35
N LYS A 72 3.40 19.02 -12.33
CA LYS A 72 4.69 19.72 -12.36
C LYS A 72 5.79 19.04 -11.58
N TYR A 73 5.42 18.24 -10.58
CA TYR A 73 6.35 17.67 -9.62
C TYR A 73 6.09 16.18 -9.42
N LEU A 74 7.20 15.45 -9.35
CA LEU A 74 7.30 14.09 -8.86
C LEU A 74 7.77 14.18 -7.41
N GLU A 75 6.95 13.71 -6.48
CA GLU A 75 7.32 13.63 -5.07
C GLU A 75 7.79 12.22 -4.76
N ILE A 76 8.93 12.10 -4.10
CA ILE A 76 9.50 10.84 -3.64
C ILE A 76 9.71 10.91 -2.14
N PHE A 77 9.16 9.95 -1.42
CA PHE A 77 9.31 9.88 0.03
C PHE A 77 9.40 8.44 0.53
N HIS A 78 10.10 8.27 1.65
CA HIS A 78 10.21 7.02 2.38
C HIS A 78 10.46 7.35 3.86
N MET A 79 9.89 6.59 4.79
CA MET A 79 10.14 6.79 6.22
C MET A 79 11.65 6.70 6.52
N GLY A 80 12.18 7.59 7.36
CA GLY A 80 13.63 7.69 7.61
C GLY A 80 14.43 8.41 6.52
N TYR A 81 13.78 9.08 5.57
CA TYR A 81 14.42 9.95 4.57
C TYR A 81 13.69 11.29 4.43
N ASP A 82 14.43 12.32 4.01
CA ASP A 82 13.86 13.60 3.59
C ASP A 82 13.08 13.42 2.28
N VAL A 83 11.98 14.17 2.16
CA VAL A 83 11.17 14.18 0.94
C VAL A 83 11.90 14.88 -0.18
N HIS A 84 11.87 14.28 -1.36
CA HIS A 84 12.45 14.83 -2.57
C HIS A 84 11.33 15.27 -3.53
N LEU A 85 11.38 16.52 -3.97
CA LEU A 85 10.50 17.07 -5.00
C LEU A 85 11.32 17.30 -6.27
N ALA A 86 11.10 16.46 -7.29
CA ALA A 86 11.70 16.61 -8.60
C ALA A 86 10.71 17.30 -9.55
N SER A 87 11.19 18.22 -10.39
CA SER A 87 10.35 18.76 -11.48
C SER A 87 10.18 17.70 -12.56
N ILE A 88 8.97 17.55 -13.09
CA ILE A 88 8.71 16.65 -14.21
C ILE A 88 9.30 17.31 -15.47
N GLN A 89 10.39 16.74 -15.97
CA GLN A 89 11.10 17.19 -17.15
C GLN A 89 11.15 16.06 -18.21
N SER A 90 11.54 16.43 -19.42
CA SER A 90 11.64 15.53 -20.57
C SER A 90 12.76 14.48 -20.43
N GLU A 91 13.78 14.75 -19.61
CA GLU A 91 14.93 13.87 -19.44
C GLU A 91 14.57 12.64 -18.61
N LYS A 92 14.90 11.45 -19.15
CA LYS A 92 14.65 10.14 -18.55
C LYS A 92 15.88 9.25 -18.75
N PRO A 93 16.17 8.32 -17.83
CA PRO A 93 15.46 8.08 -16.57
C PRO A 93 15.89 9.03 -15.42
N TYR A 94 15.05 9.17 -14.41
CA TYR A 94 15.35 9.94 -13.19
C TYR A 94 16.33 9.19 -12.28
N TYR A 95 17.29 9.89 -11.68
CA TYR A 95 18.20 9.35 -10.66
C TYR A 95 18.08 10.19 -9.39
N ILE A 96 17.40 9.66 -8.38
CA ILE A 96 16.91 10.43 -7.23
C ILE A 96 17.64 9.99 -5.95
N PRO A 97 18.56 10.83 -5.41
CA PRO A 97 19.19 10.58 -4.13
C PRO A 97 18.28 11.03 -2.98
N LEU A 98 17.96 10.12 -2.05
CA LEU A 98 17.28 10.45 -0.79
C LEU A 98 18.29 10.65 0.33
N VAL A 99 18.09 11.68 1.14
CA VAL A 99 18.92 11.98 2.31
C VAL A 99 18.34 11.26 3.52
N PRO A 100 19.08 10.35 4.19
CA PRO A 100 18.60 9.70 5.40
C PRO A 100 18.40 10.69 6.54
N VAL A 101 17.29 10.55 7.25
CA VAL A 101 16.97 11.27 8.47
C VAL A 101 17.26 10.35 9.65
N LYS A 102 17.89 10.91 10.70
CA LYS A 102 18.10 10.19 11.96
C LYS A 102 17.08 10.66 12.98
N PRO A 103 16.33 9.75 13.61
CA PRO A 103 15.51 10.10 14.75
C PRO A 103 16.34 10.78 15.83
N SER A 104 15.76 11.79 16.45
CA SER A 104 16.30 12.46 17.62
C SER A 104 15.71 11.84 18.89
N HIS A 105 16.50 11.80 19.97
CA HIS A 105 15.93 11.50 21.28
C HIS A 105 14.88 12.55 21.61
N SER A 106 13.71 12.10 22.05
CA SER A 106 12.64 13.02 22.42
C SER A 106 13.05 13.84 23.63
N THR A 107 12.91 15.17 23.53
CA THR A 107 12.98 16.09 24.68
C THR A 107 11.58 16.49 25.16
N GLU A 108 10.55 15.76 24.73
CA GLU A 108 9.18 16.06 25.15
C GLU A 108 8.95 15.73 26.62
N SER A 109 8.09 16.53 27.25
CA SER A 109 7.59 16.24 28.59
C SER A 109 6.54 15.13 28.61
N LEU A 110 5.98 14.76 27.45
CA LEU A 110 4.91 13.78 27.35
C LEU A 110 5.46 12.36 27.31
N SER A 111 4.83 11.44 28.03
CA SER A 111 5.13 10.01 27.93
C SER A 111 4.50 9.39 26.67
N GLY A 112 4.96 8.19 26.30
CA GLY A 112 4.35 7.44 25.19
C GLY A 112 2.89 7.10 25.46
N GLU A 113 2.54 6.79 26.70
CA GLU A 113 1.14 6.60 27.13
C GLU A 113 0.30 7.87 26.96
N GLU A 114 0.83 9.04 27.34
CA GLU A 114 0.09 10.30 27.18
C GLU A 114 -0.17 10.65 25.71
N ILE A 115 0.80 10.39 24.83
CA ILE A 115 0.61 10.56 23.39
C ILE A 115 -0.41 9.56 22.86
N MET A 116 -0.30 8.28 23.21
CA MET A 116 -1.28 7.27 22.78
C MET A 116 -2.68 7.54 23.32
N MET A 117 -2.83 8.13 24.50
CA MET A 117 -4.12 8.61 24.99
C MET A 117 -4.74 9.67 24.06
N ARG A 118 -3.95 10.59 23.51
CA ARG A 118 -4.43 11.57 22.52
C ARG A 118 -4.83 10.89 21.22
N VAL A 119 -4.01 9.95 20.74
CA VAL A 119 -4.32 9.11 19.58
C VAL A 119 -5.67 8.44 19.76
N PHE A 120 -5.88 7.76 20.90
CA PHE A 120 -7.13 7.05 21.19
C PHE A 120 -8.34 7.98 21.28
N ASN A 121 -8.16 9.18 21.84
CA ASN A 121 -9.22 10.17 21.92
C ASN A 121 -9.59 10.77 20.56
N LYS A 122 -8.65 10.81 19.60
CA LYS A 122 -8.88 11.29 18.23
C LYS A 122 -9.01 10.16 17.21
N PHE A 123 -8.96 8.90 17.64
CA PHE A 123 -8.99 7.75 16.74
C PHE A 123 -10.21 7.79 15.82
N HIS A 124 -11.34 8.22 16.36
CA HIS A 124 -12.56 8.44 15.60
C HIS A 124 -12.42 9.57 14.56
N LEU A 125 -11.85 10.70 14.93
CA LEU A 125 -11.67 11.82 14.00
C LEU A 125 -10.70 11.47 12.85
N ASN A 126 -9.66 10.69 13.16
CA ASN A 126 -8.59 10.38 12.21
C ASN A 126 -8.95 9.20 11.29
N TYR A 127 -9.78 8.24 11.77
CA TYR A 127 -10.06 6.98 11.06
C TYR A 127 -11.53 6.58 10.97
N GLU A 128 -12.47 7.24 11.68
CA GLU A 128 -13.91 6.90 11.61
C GLU A 128 -14.63 7.48 10.42
N ILE A 129 -14.54 6.76 9.31
CA ILE A 129 -15.05 7.29 8.06
C ILE A 129 -15.54 6.19 7.14
N ARG A 130 -16.71 6.46 6.57
CA ARG A 130 -17.34 5.89 5.37
C ARG A 130 -16.48 4.91 4.56
N ASN A 131 -17.14 3.95 3.93
CA ASN A 131 -16.47 2.98 3.08
C ASN A 131 -15.47 3.64 2.12
N GLN A 132 -14.24 3.16 2.14
CA GLN A 132 -13.15 3.68 1.35
C GLN A 132 -12.96 2.80 0.12
N PHE A 133 -12.97 3.39 -1.07
CA PHE A 133 -12.72 2.68 -2.31
C PHE A 133 -11.34 3.03 -2.85
N MET A 134 -10.54 2.01 -3.13
CA MET A 134 -9.17 2.18 -3.59
C MET A 134 -8.92 1.27 -4.79
N LEU A 135 -8.06 1.75 -5.70
CA LEU A 135 -7.41 0.90 -6.69
C LEU A 135 -6.00 0.60 -6.17
N SER A 136 -5.61 -0.67 -6.16
CA SER A 136 -4.38 -1.09 -5.50
C SER A 136 -3.64 -2.13 -6.31
N TYR A 137 -2.31 -2.10 -6.22
CA TYR A 137 -1.47 -3.18 -6.70
C TYR A 137 -1.12 -4.08 -5.52
N TYR A 138 -1.33 -5.37 -5.70
CA TYR A 138 -1.05 -6.41 -4.73
C TYR A 138 -0.02 -7.39 -5.31
N ARG A 139 0.92 -7.84 -4.47
CA ARG A 139 1.89 -8.86 -4.82
C ARG A 139 2.19 -9.74 -3.60
N GLU A 140 2.24 -11.04 -3.82
CA GLU A 140 2.84 -12.01 -2.93
C GLU A 140 3.93 -12.81 -3.64
N VAL A 141 5.00 -13.13 -2.94
CA VAL A 141 6.16 -13.85 -3.48
C VAL A 141 6.78 -14.75 -2.42
N VAL A 142 7.15 -15.97 -2.81
CA VAL A 142 8.00 -16.86 -2.02
C VAL A 142 9.36 -16.92 -2.71
N GLU A 143 10.41 -16.50 -2.01
CA GLU A 143 11.80 -16.62 -2.44
C GLU A 143 12.54 -17.64 -1.59
N LYS A 144 13.31 -18.51 -2.24
CA LYS A 144 14.30 -19.36 -1.59
C LYS A 144 15.66 -18.64 -1.59
N ASP A 145 16.31 -18.66 -0.44
CA ASP A 145 17.59 -18.02 -0.13
C ASP A 145 17.65 -16.52 -0.54
N ASN A 146 16.48 -15.85 -0.55
CA ASN A 146 16.29 -14.47 -1.02
C ASN A 146 16.74 -14.20 -2.47
N GLN A 147 16.78 -15.23 -3.31
CA GLN A 147 17.28 -15.11 -4.68
C GLN A 147 16.40 -15.81 -5.71
N GLU A 148 15.89 -17.00 -5.38
CA GLU A 148 15.15 -17.85 -6.32
C GLU A 148 13.65 -17.77 -6.04
N ILE A 149 12.88 -17.20 -6.96
CA ILE A 149 11.41 -17.20 -6.89
C ILE A 149 10.92 -18.65 -6.97
N GLN A 150 10.12 -19.04 -6.00
CA GLN A 150 9.40 -20.31 -6.01
C GLN A 150 7.94 -20.10 -6.41
N TYR A 151 7.37 -18.98 -6.02
CA TYR A 151 6.01 -18.58 -6.29
C TYR A 151 5.91 -17.06 -6.38
N ILE A 152 5.12 -16.55 -7.31
CA ILE A 152 4.72 -15.14 -7.36
C ILE A 152 3.28 -15.04 -7.85
N ALA A 153 2.51 -14.20 -7.18
CA ALA A 153 1.20 -13.77 -7.64
C ALA A 153 1.07 -12.26 -7.47
N GLU A 154 0.51 -11.60 -8.48
CA GLU A 154 0.35 -10.15 -8.47
C GLU A 154 -0.91 -9.74 -9.21
N GLY A 155 -1.47 -8.59 -8.82
CA GLY A 155 -2.69 -8.10 -9.44
C GLY A 155 -3.07 -6.68 -9.09
N ILE A 156 -3.93 -6.13 -9.93
CA ILE A 156 -4.68 -4.92 -9.67
C ILE A 156 -5.98 -5.32 -9.00
N LEU A 157 -6.22 -4.78 -7.82
CA LEU A 157 -7.38 -5.03 -6.98
C LEU A 157 -8.16 -3.74 -6.78
N GLU A 158 -9.48 -3.84 -6.78
CA GLU A 158 -10.33 -2.83 -6.17
C GLU A 158 -10.66 -3.25 -4.76
N LEU A 159 -10.42 -2.34 -3.81
CA LEU A 159 -10.65 -2.56 -2.40
C LEU A 159 -11.81 -1.70 -1.93
N MET A 160 -12.65 -2.26 -1.09
CA MET A 160 -13.62 -1.52 -0.29
C MET A 160 -13.31 -1.79 1.19
N LEU A 161 -12.65 -0.83 1.84
CA LEU A 161 -12.50 -0.87 3.29
C LEU A 161 -13.78 -0.37 3.92
N SER A 162 -14.36 -1.16 4.81
CA SER A 162 -15.53 -0.73 5.57
C SER A 162 -15.14 0.35 6.58
N SER A 163 -16.09 1.25 6.86
CA SER A 163 -15.94 2.18 7.99
C SER A 163 -15.69 1.38 9.28
N ASN A 164 -14.73 1.77 10.11
CA ASN A 164 -14.53 1.16 11.45
C ASN A 164 -15.74 1.33 12.42
N VAL A 165 -16.74 2.16 12.07
CA VAL A 165 -18.02 2.29 12.78
C VAL A 165 -19.04 1.26 12.30
N GLN A 166 -18.89 0.77 11.07
CA GLN A 166 -19.71 -0.30 10.52
C GLN A 166 -18.92 -1.61 10.65
N GLU A 167 -19.42 -2.56 11.44
CA GLU A 167 -18.85 -3.91 11.57
C GLU A 167 -19.13 -4.73 10.29
N SER A 168 -18.65 -4.23 9.15
CA SER A 168 -18.74 -4.88 7.85
C SER A 168 -17.34 -5.32 7.42
N PRO A 169 -17.21 -6.51 6.82
CA PRO A 169 -15.92 -6.99 6.33
C PRO A 169 -15.40 -6.10 5.19
N SER A 170 -14.08 -6.06 5.03
CA SER A 170 -13.48 -5.46 3.85
C SER A 170 -13.78 -6.34 2.63
N LEU A 171 -14.05 -5.71 1.49
CA LEU A 171 -14.32 -6.41 0.25
C LEU A 171 -13.19 -6.20 -0.77
N VAL A 172 -12.92 -7.24 -1.55
CA VAL A 172 -11.87 -7.23 -2.58
C VAL A 172 -12.49 -7.65 -3.91
N ARG A 173 -12.07 -7.01 -5.00
CA ARG A 173 -12.40 -7.41 -6.37
C ARG A 173 -11.14 -7.45 -7.23
N PRO A 174 -10.70 -8.63 -7.71
CA PRO A 174 -9.61 -8.67 -8.69
C PRO A 174 -10.05 -8.01 -9.99
N VAL A 175 -9.23 -7.08 -10.49
CA VAL A 175 -9.42 -6.44 -11.80
C VAL A 175 -8.56 -7.13 -12.85
N LYS A 176 -7.30 -7.39 -12.52
CA LYS A 176 -6.33 -8.03 -13.41
C LYS A 176 -5.25 -8.73 -12.60
N THR A 177 -5.02 -10.01 -12.83
CA THR A 177 -4.11 -10.82 -12.01
C THR A 177 -3.19 -11.68 -12.87
N ARG A 178 -2.02 -12.06 -12.36
CA ARG A 178 -1.18 -13.12 -12.93
C ARG A 178 -0.49 -13.90 -11.82
N VAL A 179 -0.29 -15.19 -12.04
CA VAL A 179 0.38 -16.09 -11.09
C VAL A 179 1.36 -17.02 -11.81
N LYS A 180 2.53 -17.24 -11.20
CA LYS A 180 3.49 -18.27 -11.63
C LYS A 180 3.98 -19.03 -10.40
N THR A 181 3.78 -20.35 -10.43
CA THR A 181 4.44 -21.28 -9.51
C THR A 181 5.61 -21.92 -10.26
N LEU A 182 6.82 -21.72 -9.77
CA LEU A 182 8.02 -22.37 -10.29
C LEU A 182 8.27 -23.69 -9.55
N ASN A 183 8.08 -23.69 -8.22
CA ASN A 183 8.14 -24.88 -7.39
C ASN A 183 7.02 -24.88 -6.33
N THR A 184 6.61 -26.07 -5.91
CA THR A 184 5.71 -26.21 -4.76
C THR A 184 6.51 -26.02 -3.48
N VAL A 185 6.04 -25.10 -2.64
CA VAL A 185 6.58 -24.84 -1.30
C VAL A 185 5.38 -24.89 -0.37
N ASP A 186 5.50 -25.69 0.67
CA ASP A 186 4.49 -25.90 1.71
C ASP A 186 5.20 -25.68 3.05
N HIS A 187 4.60 -24.92 3.96
CA HIS A 187 5.19 -24.64 5.28
C HIS A 187 4.22 -25.10 6.36
N GLU A 188 4.50 -26.24 6.99
CA GLU A 188 3.67 -26.77 8.09
C GLU A 188 2.16 -26.87 7.79
N GLY A 189 1.77 -26.98 6.51
CA GLY A 189 0.37 -27.00 6.08
C GLY A 189 -0.28 -25.61 5.94
N VAL A 190 0.49 -24.53 6.08
CA VAL A 190 0.10 -23.16 5.72
C VAL A 190 0.17 -23.02 4.21
N ASP A 191 -1.00 -22.83 3.59
CA ASP A 191 -1.07 -22.52 2.16
C ASP A 191 -0.67 -21.07 1.91
N ILE A 192 0.63 -20.86 1.71
CA ILE A 192 1.25 -19.56 1.42
C ILE A 192 0.75 -18.97 0.09
N LYS A 193 0.00 -19.73 -0.73
CA LYS A 193 -0.48 -19.32 -2.08
C LYS A 193 -1.92 -18.83 -2.09
N SER A 194 -2.49 -18.53 -0.92
CA SER A 194 -3.92 -18.28 -0.78
C SER A 194 -4.38 -16.86 -1.11
N GLY A 195 -3.49 -15.91 -1.45
CA GLY A 195 -3.91 -14.54 -1.75
C GLY A 195 -4.27 -13.77 -0.47
N HIS A 196 -3.29 -13.61 0.42
CA HIS A 196 -3.42 -12.93 1.72
C HIS A 196 -3.74 -11.43 1.63
N ALA A 197 -4.12 -10.89 0.46
CA ALA A 197 -4.49 -9.50 0.26
C ALA A 197 -5.49 -8.99 1.30
N THR A 198 -6.32 -9.88 1.83
CA THR A 198 -7.35 -9.54 2.81
C THR A 198 -6.82 -9.20 4.18
N GLU A 199 -5.95 -10.04 4.73
CA GLU A 199 -5.34 -9.77 6.02
C GLU A 199 -4.60 -8.42 5.99
N MET A 200 -4.09 -8.04 4.82
CA MET A 200 -3.43 -6.75 4.60
C MET A 200 -4.41 -5.57 4.52
N VAL A 201 -5.63 -5.79 4.01
CA VAL A 201 -6.64 -4.73 3.91
C VAL A 201 -7.50 -4.62 5.17
N GLU A 202 -7.57 -5.67 5.97
CA GLU A 202 -8.08 -5.65 7.35
C GLU A 202 -6.99 -5.15 8.32
N SER A 203 -6.47 -3.95 8.04
CA SER A 203 -5.39 -3.33 8.83
C SER A 203 -5.72 -3.20 10.32
N SER A 204 -4.68 -3.11 11.13
CA SER A 204 -4.72 -2.87 12.57
C SER A 204 -5.59 -1.67 12.98
N ILE A 205 -5.88 -0.71 12.10
CA ILE A 205 -6.81 0.38 12.42
C ILE A 205 -8.28 -0.11 12.45
N TRP A 206 -8.65 -1.00 11.53
CA TRP A 206 -10.05 -1.41 11.29
C TRP A 206 -10.37 -2.81 11.82
N HIS A 207 -9.39 -3.67 12.06
CA HIS A 207 -9.67 -5.05 12.48
C HIS A 207 -10.25 -5.13 13.91
N GLU A 208 -11.26 -5.98 14.14
CA GLU A 208 -11.92 -6.12 15.45
C GLU A 208 -11.01 -6.70 16.53
N ARG A 209 -10.03 -7.52 16.14
CA ARG A 209 -9.06 -8.10 17.09
C ARG A 209 -7.81 -7.25 17.24
N SER A 210 -7.74 -6.10 16.58
CA SER A 210 -6.58 -5.22 16.65
C SER A 210 -6.21 -4.86 18.09
N PHE A 211 -4.90 -4.75 18.33
CA PHE A 211 -4.33 -4.27 19.57
C PHE A 211 -4.68 -2.81 19.88
N LEU A 212 -5.10 -2.02 18.88
CA LEU A 212 -5.50 -0.63 19.03
C LEU A 212 -6.96 -0.46 19.50
N ARG A 213 -7.77 -1.53 19.42
CA ARG A 213 -9.18 -1.49 19.85
C ARG A 213 -9.29 -1.24 21.36
N GLU A 214 -10.36 -0.59 21.79
CA GLU A 214 -10.60 -0.23 23.19
C GLU A 214 -10.50 -1.43 24.16
N LYS A 215 -10.99 -2.60 23.74
CA LYS A 215 -10.91 -3.85 24.52
C LYS A 215 -9.49 -4.40 24.69
N ASN A 216 -8.54 -4.01 23.82
CA ASN A 216 -7.22 -4.61 23.71
C ASN A 216 -6.06 -3.64 24.04
N ARG A 217 -6.22 -2.35 23.77
CA ARG A 217 -5.14 -1.34 23.87
C ARG A 217 -4.52 -1.20 25.25
N TRP A 218 -5.27 -1.54 26.29
CA TRP A 218 -4.79 -1.51 27.68
C TRP A 218 -3.91 -2.71 28.06
N ASN A 219 -3.73 -3.68 27.15
CA ASN A 219 -2.84 -4.82 27.35
C ASN A 219 -1.39 -4.53 26.96
N TYR A 220 -1.04 -3.29 26.63
CA TYR A 220 0.28 -2.89 26.16
C TYR A 220 0.84 -1.72 26.97
N ASN A 221 2.17 -1.66 27.06
CA ASN A 221 2.90 -0.47 27.51
C ASN A 221 3.35 0.34 26.30
N TYR A 222 3.45 1.66 26.41
CA TYR A 222 3.75 2.56 25.29
C TYR A 222 4.88 3.52 25.67
N ASN A 223 6.06 3.33 25.09
CA ASN A 223 7.26 4.09 25.43
C ASN A 223 7.64 5.04 24.30
N LEU A 224 7.69 6.35 24.56
CA LEU A 224 8.22 7.32 23.61
C LEU A 224 9.74 7.14 23.49
N VAL A 225 10.22 6.71 22.32
CA VAL A 225 11.65 6.42 22.10
C VAL A 225 12.35 7.51 21.28
N GLY A 226 11.60 8.33 20.54
CA GLY A 226 12.18 9.41 19.77
C GLY A 226 11.16 10.28 19.06
N THR A 227 11.69 11.30 18.39
CA THR A 227 10.94 12.12 17.46
C THR A 227 11.76 12.36 16.20
N GLU A 228 11.08 12.50 15.07
CA GLU A 228 11.70 12.93 13.81
C GLU A 228 10.85 13.97 13.11
N ILE A 229 11.43 14.64 12.11
CA ILE A 229 10.69 15.49 11.19
C ILE A 229 10.55 14.72 9.89
N HIS A 230 9.31 14.46 9.48
CA HIS A 230 8.99 13.85 8.21
C HIS A 230 7.99 14.75 7.48
N ARG A 231 8.27 15.14 6.23
CA ARG A 231 7.39 16.04 5.44
C ARG A 231 7.09 17.39 6.12
N ASN A 232 8.06 17.95 6.85
CA ASN A 232 7.92 19.14 7.70
C ASN A 232 6.93 18.96 8.87
N GLU A 233 6.52 17.73 9.16
CA GLU A 233 5.65 17.39 10.28
C GLU A 233 6.47 16.65 11.34
N LYS A 234 6.16 16.93 12.61
CA LYS A 234 6.80 16.25 13.73
C LYS A 234 6.16 14.89 13.91
N ILE A 235 6.97 13.84 13.96
CA ILE A 235 6.52 12.48 14.20
C ILE A 235 7.04 12.01 15.55
N HIS A 236 6.16 11.48 16.39
CA HIS A 236 6.50 10.76 17.61
C HIS A 236 6.70 9.28 17.30
N ILE A 237 7.78 8.71 17.83
CA ILE A 237 8.13 7.30 17.65
C ILE A 237 7.94 6.59 18.98
N ILE A 238 6.98 5.67 19.02
CA ILE A 238 6.52 5.01 20.24
C ILE A 238 6.72 3.50 20.10
N ASP A 239 7.53 2.90 20.96
CA ASP A 239 7.63 1.45 21.06
C ASP A 239 6.49 0.92 21.94
N PHE A 240 5.89 -0.20 21.56
CA PHE A 240 4.87 -0.88 22.34
C PHE A 240 5.21 -2.36 22.54
N ALA A 241 4.83 -2.88 23.70
CA ALA A 241 5.03 -4.29 24.04
C ALA A 241 3.94 -4.79 24.99
N PRO A 242 3.67 -6.11 25.05
CA PRO A 242 2.68 -6.67 25.94
C PRO A 242 2.96 -6.32 27.41
N LYS A 243 1.94 -5.81 28.09
CA LYS A 243 1.93 -5.58 29.55
C LYS A 243 1.51 -6.82 30.32
N ASN A 244 0.71 -7.69 29.68
CA ASN A 244 0.16 -8.90 30.26
C ASN A 244 -0.06 -9.98 29.18
N LYS A 245 -0.46 -11.18 29.59
CA LYS A 245 -0.64 -12.36 28.71
C LYS A 245 -1.72 -12.20 27.61
N LYS A 246 -2.55 -11.16 27.67
CA LYS A 246 -3.53 -10.86 26.60
C LYS A 246 -2.94 -10.02 25.47
N GLY A 247 -1.78 -9.38 25.70
CA GLY A 247 -1.02 -8.73 24.65
C GLY A 247 -0.16 -9.76 23.94
N TYR A 248 -0.16 -9.75 22.61
CA TYR A 248 0.52 -10.75 21.79
C TYR A 248 1.36 -10.13 20.66
N LEU A 249 1.37 -8.81 20.56
CA LEU A 249 2.16 -8.06 19.57
C LEU A 249 3.20 -7.17 20.25
N ALA A 250 4.32 -6.94 19.60
CA ALA A 250 5.27 -5.90 19.97
C ALA A 250 5.72 -5.16 18.73
N GLY A 251 6.13 -3.90 18.88
CA GLY A 251 6.54 -3.11 17.73
C GLY A 251 6.66 -1.63 18.01
N ARG A 252 6.46 -0.85 16.95
CA ARG A 252 6.64 0.59 16.90
C ARG A 252 5.48 1.27 16.17
N ILE A 253 5.04 2.39 16.73
CA ILE A 253 3.99 3.26 16.24
C ILE A 253 4.61 4.61 15.93
N TYR A 254 4.33 5.13 14.74
CA TYR A 254 4.71 6.49 14.33
C TYR A 254 3.45 7.34 14.34
N VAL A 255 3.43 8.37 15.19
CA VAL A 255 2.28 9.25 15.40
C VAL A 255 2.61 10.64 14.86
N ASP A 256 1.74 11.19 14.02
CA ASP A 256 1.81 12.59 13.60
C ASP A 256 1.50 13.51 14.79
N GLY A 257 2.43 14.41 15.09
CA GLY A 257 2.38 15.27 16.26
C GLY A 257 1.39 16.42 16.16
N TYR A 258 0.78 16.66 14.99
CA TYR A 258 -0.26 17.67 14.81
C TYR A 258 -1.68 17.07 14.97
N SER A 259 -1.96 15.99 14.26
CA SER A 259 -3.28 15.33 14.24
C SER A 259 -3.45 14.27 15.33
N ASP A 260 -2.37 13.80 15.95
CA ASP A 260 -2.30 12.58 16.76
C ASP A 260 -2.77 11.33 15.97
N ALA A 261 -2.54 11.28 14.66
CA ALA A 261 -2.82 10.11 13.84
C ALA A 261 -1.60 9.18 13.79
N ILE A 262 -1.83 7.88 13.92
CA ILE A 262 -0.91 6.84 13.51
C ILE A 262 -0.69 6.91 11.98
N ILE A 263 0.54 7.21 11.56
CA ILE A 263 0.92 7.26 10.15
C ILE A 263 1.69 6.03 9.69
N ARG A 264 2.25 5.27 10.64
CA ARG A 264 2.91 4.00 10.38
C ARG A 264 2.90 3.09 11.60
N LEU A 265 2.79 1.80 11.34
CA LEU A 265 2.94 0.71 12.31
C LEU A 265 3.99 -0.25 11.78
N GLU A 266 4.85 -0.73 12.68
CA GLU A 266 5.78 -1.84 12.44
C GLU A 266 5.63 -2.80 13.61
N TYR A 267 5.23 -4.05 13.40
CA TYR A 267 5.00 -4.97 14.50
C TYR A 267 5.21 -6.43 14.12
N THR A 268 5.32 -7.26 15.14
CA THR A 268 5.48 -8.71 15.05
C THR A 268 4.66 -9.38 16.15
N ILE A 269 4.28 -10.64 15.97
CA ILE A 269 3.78 -11.46 17.08
C ILE A 269 4.93 -11.69 18.08
N PHE A 270 4.65 -11.42 19.35
CA PHE A 270 5.63 -11.49 20.43
C PHE A 270 5.95 -12.94 20.85
N GLU A 271 4.99 -13.86 20.71
CA GLU A 271 5.11 -15.28 21.10
C GLU A 271 4.28 -16.20 20.17
N ASN A 272 4.73 -17.45 19.97
CA ASN A 272 4.10 -18.47 19.11
C ASN A 272 4.04 -18.08 17.63
N LEU A 273 5.19 -17.64 17.11
CA LEU A 273 5.32 -17.35 15.69
C LEU A 273 5.14 -18.63 14.86
N GLU A 274 4.33 -18.53 13.80
CA GLU A 274 4.25 -19.55 12.74
C GLU A 274 5.52 -19.52 11.87
N PHE A 275 6.21 -18.38 11.83
CA PHE A 275 7.48 -18.14 11.14
C PHE A 275 8.63 -18.03 12.14
N GLU A 276 9.88 -18.26 11.71
CA GLU A 276 11.05 -17.95 12.57
C GLU A 276 11.12 -16.45 12.89
N THR A 277 10.77 -15.63 11.91
CA THR A 277 10.55 -14.20 12.08
C THR A 277 9.39 -13.77 11.22
N GLU A 278 8.57 -12.85 11.72
CA GLU A 278 7.56 -12.18 10.93
C GLU A 278 7.57 -10.68 11.20
N VAL A 279 7.24 -9.89 10.19
CA VAL A 279 7.14 -8.44 10.31
C VAL A 279 5.95 -7.94 9.52
N TRP A 280 5.08 -7.21 10.20
CA TRP A 280 3.99 -6.44 9.62
C TRP A 280 4.35 -4.96 9.58
N ILE A 281 4.00 -4.31 8.48
CA ILE A 281 4.13 -2.87 8.32
C ILE A 281 2.85 -2.33 7.71
N GLU A 282 2.28 -1.30 8.32
CA GLU A 282 1.15 -0.55 7.77
C GLU A 282 1.53 0.93 7.69
N GLU A 283 1.15 1.61 6.62
CA GLU A 283 1.31 3.05 6.49
C GLU A 283 0.03 3.73 6.09
N PHE A 284 -0.18 4.93 6.63
CA PHE A 284 -1.37 5.72 6.42
C PHE A 284 -1.02 7.11 5.91
N GLN A 285 -1.91 7.67 5.11
CA GLN A 285 -1.77 9.04 4.62
C GLN A 285 -3.06 9.81 4.77
N HIS A 286 -2.91 11.07 5.19
CA HIS A 286 -4.00 12.02 5.24
C HIS A 286 -4.46 12.41 3.83
N HIS A 287 -5.75 12.25 3.56
CA HIS A 287 -6.45 12.70 2.36
C HIS A 287 -7.89 13.06 2.77
N ASP A 288 -8.51 14.08 2.18
CA ASP A 288 -9.92 14.45 2.43
C ASP A 288 -10.38 14.39 3.91
N LEU A 289 -9.59 15.02 4.81
CA LEU A 289 -9.80 15.20 6.26
C LEU A 289 -9.41 14.01 7.15
N ILE A 290 -9.01 12.89 6.56
CA ILE A 290 -8.98 11.58 7.24
C ILE A 290 -7.76 10.77 6.79
N TYR A 291 -7.36 9.74 7.53
CA TYR A 291 -6.22 8.90 7.17
C TYR A 291 -6.68 7.61 6.46
N TYR A 292 -6.07 7.33 5.32
CA TYR A 292 -6.33 6.14 4.50
C TYR A 292 -5.15 5.18 4.53
N LEU A 293 -5.42 3.88 4.36
CA LEU A 293 -4.37 2.88 4.17
C LEU A 293 -3.63 3.18 2.86
N LEU A 294 -2.34 3.52 2.99
CA LEU A 294 -1.47 3.78 1.86
C LEU A 294 -0.82 2.48 1.39
N ARG A 295 -0.33 1.67 2.35
CA ARG A 295 0.15 0.31 2.11
C ARG A 295 0.07 -0.56 3.36
N ALA A 296 0.05 -1.87 3.14
CA ALA A 296 0.39 -2.85 4.15
C ALA A 296 1.36 -3.87 3.54
N SER A 297 2.31 -4.36 4.34
CA SER A 297 3.26 -5.40 3.95
C SER A 297 3.47 -6.42 5.06
N PHE A 298 3.67 -7.67 4.67
CA PHE A 298 4.08 -8.75 5.55
C PHE A 298 5.35 -9.40 5.01
N GLU A 299 6.28 -9.76 5.90
CA GLU A 299 7.40 -10.63 5.61
C GLU A 299 7.47 -11.74 6.65
N GLY A 300 7.42 -13.00 6.21
CA GLY A 300 7.58 -14.19 7.05
C GLY A 300 8.76 -15.02 6.57
N VAL A 301 9.58 -15.51 7.50
CA VAL A 301 10.80 -16.28 7.21
C VAL A 301 10.74 -17.63 7.89
N TRP A 302 11.15 -18.69 7.20
CA TRP A 302 11.33 -20.01 7.80
C TRP A 302 12.50 -20.77 7.15
N GLN A 303 12.87 -21.89 7.73
CA GLN A 303 13.89 -22.81 7.21
C GLN A 303 13.26 -24.16 6.92
N GLU A 304 13.55 -24.71 5.74
CA GLU A 304 13.12 -26.05 5.37
C GLU A 304 14.19 -26.72 4.49
N GLY A 305 14.53 -27.97 4.80
CA GLY A 305 15.53 -28.71 4.02
C GLY A 305 16.92 -28.04 3.97
N GLY A 306 17.26 -27.24 4.99
CA GLY A 306 18.51 -26.49 5.07
C GLY A 306 18.56 -25.23 4.18
N SER A 307 17.43 -24.83 3.59
CA SER A 307 17.31 -23.59 2.81
C SER A 307 16.43 -22.58 3.54
N LYS A 308 16.76 -21.30 3.40
CA LYS A 308 15.94 -20.21 3.94
C LYS A 308 14.83 -19.89 2.95
N TYR A 309 13.59 -19.80 3.42
CA TYR A 309 12.49 -19.30 2.62
C TYR A 309 11.99 -17.97 3.19
N THR A 310 11.50 -17.12 2.31
CA THR A 310 10.92 -15.85 2.69
C THR A 310 9.68 -15.59 1.88
N PHE A 311 8.55 -15.49 2.57
CA PHE A 311 7.28 -15.07 2.02
C PHE A 311 7.13 -13.57 2.24
N ARG A 312 6.77 -12.84 1.18
CA ARG A 312 6.43 -11.43 1.27
C ARG A 312 5.11 -11.19 0.59
N SER A 313 4.21 -10.50 1.27
CA SER A 313 3.00 -9.93 0.67
C SER A 313 3.00 -8.42 0.83
N LEU A 314 2.43 -7.73 -0.15
CA LEU A 314 2.39 -6.27 -0.24
C LEU A 314 1.11 -5.85 -0.93
N VAL A 315 0.33 -4.99 -0.28
CA VAL A 315 -0.73 -4.20 -0.92
C VAL A 315 -0.33 -2.74 -0.89
N VAL A 316 -0.38 -2.08 -2.05
CA VAL A 316 -0.13 -0.66 -2.16
C VAL A 316 -1.27 0.03 -2.90
N ASN A 317 -1.70 1.16 -2.35
CA ASN A 317 -2.66 2.01 -3.04
C ASN A 317 -1.97 2.72 -4.20
N THR A 318 -2.55 2.62 -5.40
CA THR A 318 -2.04 3.26 -6.62
C THR A 318 -2.91 4.43 -7.08
N GLU A 319 -4.15 4.48 -6.59
CA GLU A 319 -5.08 5.60 -6.78
C GLU A 319 -6.13 5.60 -5.66
N VAL A 320 -6.17 6.69 -4.89
CA VAL A 320 -7.28 6.95 -3.95
C VAL A 320 -8.45 7.48 -4.77
N ILE A 321 -9.58 6.78 -4.73
CA ILE A 321 -10.80 7.19 -5.43
C ILE A 321 -11.78 7.73 -4.38
N PRO A 322 -11.80 9.06 -4.14
CA PRO A 322 -12.67 9.62 -3.13
C PRO A 322 -14.15 9.41 -3.47
N ASN A 323 -14.91 8.94 -2.47
CA ASN A 323 -16.36 9.07 -2.34
C ASN A 323 -17.22 8.55 -3.52
N ARG A 324 -17.13 7.25 -3.84
CA ARG A 324 -18.14 6.57 -4.69
C ARG A 324 -19.19 5.83 -3.87
N ALA A 325 -20.09 6.58 -3.22
CA ALA A 325 -21.24 6.00 -2.52
C ALA A 325 -22.19 5.20 -3.46
N ASP A 326 -22.04 5.38 -4.77
CA ASP A 326 -22.79 4.77 -5.87
C ASP A 326 -22.06 3.61 -6.56
N LYS A 327 -20.88 3.21 -6.08
CA LYS A 327 -20.10 2.15 -6.75
C LYS A 327 -20.83 0.81 -6.65
N ASP A 328 -21.00 0.18 -7.80
CA ASP A 328 -21.54 -1.16 -7.90
C ASP A 328 -20.62 -2.18 -7.21
N VAL A 329 -21.10 -2.74 -6.11
CA VAL A 329 -20.43 -3.78 -5.32
C VAL A 329 -20.59 -5.19 -5.92
N ARG A 330 -21.26 -5.35 -7.06
CA ARG A 330 -21.29 -6.64 -7.76
C ARG A 330 -19.88 -7.09 -8.15
N GLY A 331 -19.59 -8.37 -7.94
CA GLY A 331 -18.29 -8.98 -8.23
C GLY A 331 -17.21 -8.73 -7.17
N PHE A 332 -17.52 -8.00 -6.10
CA PHE A 332 -16.70 -8.05 -4.89
C PHE A 332 -16.97 -9.36 -4.15
N GLN A 333 -15.90 -9.91 -3.56
CA GLN A 333 -15.96 -11.03 -2.63
C GLN A 333 -15.53 -10.56 -1.25
N LEU A 334 -15.93 -11.29 -0.20
CA LEU A 334 -15.35 -11.09 1.12
C LEU A 334 -13.85 -11.24 0.97
N GLY A 335 -13.10 -10.37 1.63
CA GLY A 335 -11.66 -10.51 1.55
C GLY A 335 -11.21 -11.93 1.92
N ASN A 336 -11.74 -12.54 2.98
CA ASN A 336 -11.26 -13.85 3.43
C ASN A 336 -11.59 -14.99 2.44
N ASP A 337 -12.42 -14.70 1.43
CA ASP A 337 -12.72 -15.61 0.32
C ASP A 337 -11.85 -15.33 -0.93
N PHE A 338 -11.04 -14.27 -0.91
CA PHE A 338 -10.16 -13.93 -2.02
C PHE A 338 -9.03 -14.95 -2.14
N THR A 339 -8.98 -15.58 -3.30
CA THR A 339 -7.85 -16.35 -3.77
C THR A 339 -7.50 -15.86 -5.18
N PHE A 340 -6.23 -15.95 -5.57
CA PHE A 340 -5.90 -15.70 -6.97
C PHE A 340 -6.62 -16.71 -7.85
N PRO A 341 -7.34 -16.28 -8.89
CA PRO A 341 -7.96 -17.23 -9.81
C PRO A 341 -6.86 -18.08 -10.45
N ILE A 342 -6.94 -19.40 -10.21
CA ILE A 342 -5.97 -20.43 -10.63
C ILE A 342 -5.73 -20.42 -12.15
N THR A 343 -6.61 -19.78 -12.93
CA THR A 343 -6.62 -19.77 -14.39
C THR A 343 -5.82 -18.64 -15.04
N ASN A 344 -5.22 -17.71 -14.29
CA ASN A 344 -4.59 -16.52 -14.89
C ASN A 344 -3.05 -16.61 -14.97
N HIS A 345 -2.54 -17.15 -16.08
CA HIS A 345 -1.11 -17.22 -16.43
C HIS A 345 -0.65 -16.00 -17.26
N GLY A 346 -1.09 -14.79 -16.91
CA GLY A 346 -0.68 -13.58 -17.64
C GLY A 346 0.84 -13.48 -17.80
N GLU A 347 1.30 -12.93 -18.92
CA GLU A 347 2.73 -12.78 -19.18
C GLU A 347 3.39 -11.89 -18.11
N PHE A 348 4.57 -12.29 -17.65
CA PHE A 348 5.39 -11.52 -16.71
C PHE A 348 6.19 -10.45 -17.45
N THR A 349 5.46 -9.52 -18.07
CA THR A 349 5.99 -8.37 -18.82
C THR A 349 5.39 -7.07 -18.28
N ASP A 350 6.01 -5.94 -18.58
CA ASP A 350 5.53 -4.62 -18.16
C ASP A 350 4.24 -4.24 -18.93
N GLU A 351 4.13 -4.68 -20.19
CA GLU A 351 2.98 -4.46 -21.06
C GLU A 351 1.69 -5.12 -20.54
N PHE A 352 1.81 -6.19 -19.75
CA PHE A 352 0.67 -6.86 -19.14
C PHE A 352 -0.20 -5.90 -18.34
N TRP A 353 0.37 -4.89 -17.69
CA TRP A 353 -0.39 -3.99 -16.82
C TRP A 353 -1.20 -2.95 -17.61
N GLY A 354 -0.84 -2.67 -18.86
CA GLY A 354 -1.53 -1.72 -19.73
C GLY A 354 -1.71 -0.35 -19.09
N ASP A 355 -2.93 -0.09 -18.62
CA ASP A 355 -3.35 1.21 -18.10
C ASP A 355 -3.14 1.42 -16.59
N TYR A 356 -2.67 0.40 -15.87
CA TYR A 356 -2.55 0.44 -14.42
C TYR A 356 -1.13 0.81 -13.95
N ASN A 357 -1.05 1.48 -12.80
CA ASN A 357 0.21 1.64 -12.07
C ASN A 357 0.47 0.38 -11.21
N TYR A 358 1.75 0.00 -11.11
CA TYR A 358 2.19 -1.25 -10.49
C TYR A 358 3.65 -1.12 -10.03
N ILE A 359 4.12 -2.06 -9.20
CA ILE A 359 5.53 -2.13 -8.83
C ILE A 359 6.26 -2.98 -9.86
N ARG A 360 7.25 -2.36 -10.53
CA ARG A 360 8.02 -3.02 -11.57
C ARG A 360 8.85 -4.19 -11.03
N LEU A 361 8.81 -5.33 -11.72
CA LEU A 361 9.73 -6.43 -11.45
C LEU A 361 11.16 -6.05 -11.86
N THR A 362 12.13 -6.51 -11.08
CA THR A 362 13.55 -6.37 -11.44
C THR A 362 13.91 -7.27 -12.61
N ASP A 363 14.98 -6.94 -13.34
CA ASP A 363 15.48 -7.77 -14.44
C ASP A 363 15.77 -9.22 -14.03
N ASN A 364 16.23 -9.43 -12.79
CA ASN A 364 16.46 -10.76 -12.24
C ASN A 364 15.16 -11.54 -12.04
N GLU A 365 14.11 -10.89 -11.52
CA GLU A 365 12.79 -11.52 -11.35
C GLU A 365 12.19 -11.84 -12.73
N LEU A 366 12.23 -10.90 -13.67
CA LEU A 366 11.78 -11.12 -15.05
C LEU A 366 12.53 -12.28 -15.72
N THR A 367 13.82 -12.44 -15.46
CA THR A 367 14.62 -13.53 -16.03
C THR A 367 14.20 -14.90 -15.49
N GLN A 368 13.87 -14.99 -14.20
CA GLN A 368 13.37 -16.24 -13.59
C GLN A 368 11.93 -16.58 -14.02
N LEU A 369 11.17 -15.56 -14.40
CA LEU A 369 9.75 -15.68 -14.77
C LEU A 369 9.50 -15.81 -16.27
N LYS A 370 10.55 -15.76 -17.09
CA LYS A 370 10.54 -16.29 -18.47
C LYS A 370 10.62 -17.80 -18.39
#